data_AF-A0A1F3VMX1-F1
#
_entry.id   AF-A0A1F3VMX1-F1
#
_cell.length_a   1.000
_cell.length_b   1.000
_cell.length_c   1.000
_cell.angle_alpha   90.00
_cell.angle_beta   90.00
_cell.angle_gamma   90.00
#
_symmetry.space_group_name_H-M   'P 1'
#
loop_
_entity.id
_entity.type
_entity.pdbx_description
1 polymer ?
#
loop_
_entity_poly.entity_id
_entity_poly.type
_entity_poly.pdbx_seq_one_letter_code
_entity_poly.pdbx_strand_id
1 'polypeptide(L)'
;MTKLFALIYLLFMFSCSHSSSNKQRCLNDNTGKTCYDIGSEFFLHVDSVKGMNEVENIKKLTAEYFEQGCKYGHAISCFEFGKFNLYIGEKNIGKELIKKACEQKYDKACTALDEY
;
A
#
# COMPACT_ATOMS: atom_id res chain seq x y z
N MET A 1 -47.37 7.66 19.39
CA MET A 1 -46.76 7.60 18.04
C MET A 1 -45.33 8.16 17.98
N THR A 2 -44.94 9.14 18.80
CA THR A 2 -43.58 9.73 18.82
C THR A 2 -42.45 8.79 19.28
N LYS A 3 -42.73 7.81 20.16
CA LYS A 3 -41.70 6.84 20.62
C LYS A 3 -41.26 5.83 19.55
N LEU A 4 -42.10 5.56 18.55
CA LEU A 4 -41.80 4.58 17.48
C LEU A 4 -40.79 5.16 16.47
N PHE A 5 -40.87 6.46 16.18
CA PHE A 5 -39.93 7.15 15.31
C PHE A 5 -38.52 7.27 15.92
N ALA A 6 -38.41 7.45 17.23
CA ALA A 6 -37.12 7.51 17.93
C ALA A 6 -36.35 6.17 17.88
N LEU A 7 -37.07 5.04 17.97
CA LEU A 7 -36.48 3.70 17.85
C LEU A 7 -35.97 3.40 16.43
N ILE A 8 -36.70 3.84 15.40
CA ILE A 8 -36.26 3.70 14.00
C ILE A 8 -35.01 4.57 13.73
N TYR A 9 -34.96 5.79 14.29
CA TYR A 9 -33.82 6.69 14.14
C TYR A 9 -32.55 6.18 14.83
N LEU A 10 -32.69 5.56 16.01
CA LEU A 10 -31.57 4.95 16.72
C LEU A 10 -31.04 3.70 16.00
N LEU A 11 -31.91 2.88 15.39
CA LEU A 11 -31.50 1.71 14.60
C LEU A 11 -30.75 2.08 13.31
N PHE A 12 -31.02 3.25 12.73
CA PHE A 12 -30.28 3.78 11.57
C PHE A 12 -28.86 4.25 11.92
N MET A 13 -28.61 4.65 13.17
CA MET A 13 -27.27 5.10 13.62
C MET A 13 -26.34 3.93 13.99
N PHE A 14 -26.86 2.74 14.27
CA PHE A 14 -26.08 1.55 14.63
C PHE A 14 -25.67 0.67 13.42
N SER A 15 -26.09 1.00 12.19
CA SER A 15 -25.95 0.09 11.03
C SER A 15 -24.67 0.25 10.21
N CYS A 16 -23.74 1.14 10.54
CA CYS A 16 -22.51 1.32 9.75
C CYS A 16 -21.24 1.40 10.60
N SER A 17 -20.84 0.29 11.23
CA SER A 17 -19.41 0.00 11.43
C SER A 17 -18.79 -0.30 10.07
N HIS A 18 -18.55 0.73 9.26
CA HIS A 18 -17.99 0.60 7.91
C HIS A 18 -16.49 0.27 8.01
N SER A 19 -16.16 -1.01 8.20
CA SER A 19 -14.79 -1.51 8.01
C SER A 19 -14.44 -1.40 6.52
N SER A 20 -13.97 -0.23 6.07
CA SER A 20 -13.48 -0.03 4.71
C SER A 20 -12.34 -1.01 4.43
N SER A 21 -12.45 -1.78 3.33
CA SER A 21 -11.39 -2.71 2.93
C SER A 21 -10.05 -2.00 2.73
N ASN A 22 -8.92 -2.70 2.85
CA ASN A 22 -7.59 -2.15 2.60
C ASN A 22 -7.49 -1.46 1.24
N LYS A 23 -8.12 -2.03 0.21
CA LYS A 23 -8.25 -1.41 -1.11
C LYS A 23 -8.96 -0.06 -1.03
N GLN A 24 -10.13 0.01 -0.38
CA GLN A 24 -10.88 1.27 -0.27
C GLN A 24 -10.11 2.31 0.55
N ARG A 25 -9.42 1.90 1.62
CA ARG A 25 -8.58 2.78 2.45
C ARG A 25 -7.45 3.40 1.62
N CYS A 26 -6.72 2.58 0.87
CA CYS A 26 -5.67 3.04 -0.04
C CYS A 26 -6.21 4.01 -1.10
N LEU A 27 -7.36 3.70 -1.72
CA LEU A 27 -7.95 4.54 -2.75
C LEU A 27 -8.54 5.86 -2.23
N ASN A 28 -9.04 5.90 -0.99
CA ASN A 28 -9.68 7.10 -0.43
C ASN A 28 -8.69 8.13 0.10
N ASP A 29 -7.50 7.71 0.50
CA ASP A 29 -6.48 8.59 1.08
C ASP A 29 -5.93 9.58 0.04
N ASN A 30 -5.85 9.18 -1.24
CA ASN A 30 -5.33 9.98 -2.37
C ASN A 30 -3.92 10.58 -2.19
N THR A 31 -3.26 10.37 -1.04
CA THR A 31 -1.87 10.76 -0.81
C THR A 31 -0.88 9.63 -1.11
N GLY A 32 -1.38 8.39 -1.23
CA GLY A 32 -0.58 7.18 -1.38
C GLY A 32 0.06 6.66 -0.09
N LYS A 33 -0.01 7.42 1.02
CA LYS A 33 0.53 6.99 2.32
C LYS A 33 -0.16 5.74 2.83
N THR A 34 -1.49 5.67 2.75
CA THR A 34 -2.23 4.49 3.23
C THR A 34 -1.90 3.25 2.39
N CYS A 35 -1.67 3.42 1.09
CA CYS A 35 -1.21 2.34 0.24
C CYS A 35 0.20 1.86 0.64
N TYR A 36 1.11 2.79 0.97
CA TYR A 36 2.42 2.45 1.54
C TYR A 36 2.29 1.64 2.83
N ASP A 37 1.51 2.12 3.80
CA ASP A 37 1.38 1.46 5.11
C ASP A 37 0.92 -0.01 4.93
N ILE A 38 -0.10 -0.23 4.10
CA ILE A 38 -0.62 -1.58 3.80
C ILE A 38 0.41 -2.43 3.03
N GLY A 39 1.08 -1.86 2.02
CA GLY A 39 2.10 -2.57 1.25
C GLY A 39 3.28 -3.02 2.12
N SER A 40 3.69 -2.17 3.08
CA SER A 40 4.74 -2.50 4.05
C SER A 40 4.33 -3.65 4.97
N GLU A 41 3.07 -3.70 5.41
CA GLU A 41 2.56 -4.85 6.17
C GLU A 41 2.68 -6.15 5.37
N PHE A 42 2.26 -6.17 4.10
CA PHE A 42 2.41 -7.36 3.26
C PHE A 42 3.87 -7.73 3.03
N PHE A 43 4.75 -6.75 2.77
CA PHE A 43 6.16 -7.01 2.49
C PHE A 43 6.85 -7.72 3.67
N LEU A 44 6.55 -7.31 4.91
CA LEU A 44 7.07 -7.95 6.12
C LEU A 44 6.71 -9.45 6.21
N HIS A 45 5.61 -9.86 5.57
CA HIS A 45 5.12 -11.22 5.61
C HIS A 45 5.58 -12.13 4.47
N VAL A 46 6.24 -11.58 3.42
CA VAL A 46 6.61 -12.35 2.21
C VAL A 46 7.43 -13.61 2.55
N ASP A 47 8.40 -13.51 3.46
CA ASP A 47 9.27 -14.64 3.84
C ASP A 47 8.69 -15.49 4.99
N SER A 48 7.62 -15.03 5.64
CA SER A 48 7.07 -15.67 6.86
C SER A 48 6.10 -16.83 6.56
N VAL A 49 5.59 -16.90 5.33
CA VAL A 49 4.60 -17.89 4.90
C VAL A 49 5.27 -19.08 4.19
N LYS A 50 4.75 -20.28 4.42
CA LYS A 50 5.34 -21.53 3.89
C LYS A 50 4.65 -22.06 2.62
N GLY A 51 3.47 -21.54 2.27
CA GLY A 51 2.69 -21.97 1.11
C GLY A 51 3.05 -21.18 -0.15
N MET A 52 3.43 -21.86 -1.24
CA MET A 52 3.81 -21.21 -2.50
C MET A 52 2.74 -20.25 -3.04
N ASN A 53 1.46 -20.66 -3.05
CA ASN A 53 0.35 -19.82 -3.52
C ASN A 53 0.11 -18.61 -2.60
N GLU A 54 0.39 -18.77 -1.30
CA GLU A 54 0.23 -17.70 -0.31
C GLU A 54 1.36 -16.68 -0.45
N VAL A 55 2.60 -17.14 -0.63
CA VAL A 55 3.77 -16.29 -0.95
C VAL A 55 3.49 -15.46 -2.20
N GLU A 56 3.00 -16.10 -3.27
CA GLU A 56 2.72 -15.41 -4.53
C GLU A 56 1.62 -14.35 -4.37
N ASN A 57 0.55 -14.67 -3.63
CA ASN A 57 -0.50 -13.72 -3.33
C ASN A 57 0.02 -12.52 -2.50
N ILE A 58 0.88 -12.75 -1.51
CA ILE A 58 1.47 -11.67 -0.71
C ILE A 58 2.39 -10.80 -1.57
N LYS A 59 3.22 -11.40 -2.44
CA LYS A 59 4.08 -10.65 -3.38
C LYS A 59 3.24 -9.77 -4.31
N LYS A 60 2.16 -10.32 -4.85
CA LYS A 60 1.21 -9.58 -5.69
C LYS A 60 0.59 -8.40 -4.93
N LEU A 61 0.08 -8.63 -3.73
CA LEU A 61 -0.51 -7.55 -2.92
C LEU A 61 0.52 -6.49 -2.54
N THR A 62 1.74 -6.89 -2.18
CA THR A 62 2.86 -5.98 -1.91
C THR A 62 3.12 -5.06 -3.10
N ALA A 63 3.23 -5.63 -4.30
CA ALA A 63 3.42 -4.88 -5.53
C ALA A 63 2.25 -3.93 -5.82
N GLU A 64 1.00 -4.42 -5.74
CA GLU A 64 -0.21 -3.63 -6.03
C GLU A 64 -0.31 -2.39 -5.13
N TYR A 65 -0.08 -2.54 -3.82
CA TYR A 65 -0.20 -1.42 -2.88
C TYR A 65 0.94 -0.41 -3.03
N PHE A 66 2.19 -0.86 -3.19
CA PHE A 66 3.29 0.07 -3.43
C PHE A 66 3.18 0.77 -4.79
N GLU A 67 2.78 0.05 -5.84
CA GLU A 67 2.52 0.64 -7.15
C GLU A 67 1.45 1.73 -7.05
N GLN A 68 0.33 1.45 -6.37
CA GLN A 68 -0.75 2.42 -6.22
C GLN A 68 -0.31 3.66 -5.42
N GLY A 69 0.42 3.47 -4.32
CA GLY A 69 0.98 4.61 -3.57
C GLY A 69 1.95 5.45 -4.42
N CYS A 70 2.76 4.78 -5.25
CA CYS A 70 3.67 5.45 -6.18
C CYS A 70 2.94 6.21 -7.30
N LYS A 71 1.79 5.69 -7.77
CA LYS A 71 0.90 6.38 -8.73
C LYS A 71 0.28 7.64 -8.14
N TYR A 72 0.01 7.67 -6.83
CA TYR A 72 -0.41 8.86 -6.10
C TYR A 72 0.72 9.86 -5.83
N GLY A 73 1.94 9.59 -6.29
CA GLY A 73 3.09 10.49 -6.08
C GLY A 73 3.72 10.38 -4.69
N HIS A 74 3.40 9.33 -3.93
CA HIS A 74 4.06 9.07 -2.65
C HIS A 74 5.46 8.51 -2.89
N ALA A 75 6.49 9.37 -2.75
CA ALA A 75 7.87 9.01 -3.07
C ALA A 75 8.40 7.79 -2.31
N ILE A 76 7.99 7.65 -1.04
CA ILE A 76 8.35 6.49 -0.21
C ILE A 76 7.77 5.20 -0.79
N SER A 77 6.53 5.22 -1.30
CA SER A 77 5.95 4.07 -2.00
C SER A 77 6.74 3.70 -3.25
N CYS A 78 7.17 4.67 -4.05
CA CYS A 78 8.00 4.39 -5.23
C CYS A 78 9.34 3.74 -4.82
N PHE A 79 9.98 4.25 -3.77
CA PHE A 79 11.24 3.69 -3.27
C PHE A 79 11.09 2.25 -2.77
N GLU A 80 10.10 1.98 -1.92
CA GLU A 80 9.87 0.62 -1.43
C GLU A 80 9.37 -0.32 -2.53
N PHE A 81 8.62 0.17 -3.52
CA PHE A 81 8.30 -0.62 -4.70
C PHE A 81 9.56 -1.02 -5.45
N GLY A 82 10.51 -0.08 -5.59
CA GLY A 82 11.79 -0.34 -6.22
C GLY A 82 12.61 -1.39 -5.48
N LYS A 83 12.72 -1.28 -4.15
CA LYS A 83 13.36 -2.29 -3.30
C LYS A 83 12.68 -3.65 -3.39
N PHE A 84 11.35 -3.68 -3.41
CA PHE A 84 10.61 -4.92 -3.58
C PHE A 84 10.91 -5.59 -4.94
N ASN A 85 10.96 -4.81 -6.02
CA ASN A 85 11.34 -5.32 -7.35
C ASN A 85 12.77 -5.87 -7.36
N LEU A 86 13.72 -5.17 -6.73
CA LEU A 86 15.09 -5.70 -6.56
C LEU A 86 15.09 -7.03 -5.79
N TYR A 87 14.31 -7.14 -4.71
CA TYR A 87 14.17 -8.34 -3.90
C TYR A 87 13.61 -9.54 -4.71
N ILE A 88 12.63 -9.33 -5.59
CA ILE A 88 12.09 -10.39 -6.45
C ILE A 88 12.90 -10.63 -7.74
N GLY A 89 14.01 -9.92 -7.94
CA GLY A 89 14.92 -10.10 -9.08
C GLY A 89 14.69 -9.19 -10.29
N GLU A 90 13.69 -8.31 -10.23
CA GLU A 90 13.33 -7.35 -11.28
C GLU A 90 14.20 -6.08 -11.23
N LYS A 91 15.51 -6.26 -11.46
CA LYS A 91 16.52 -5.22 -11.19
C LYS A 91 16.29 -3.91 -11.93
N ASN A 92 15.97 -3.96 -13.22
CA ASN A 92 15.80 -2.76 -14.03
C ASN A 92 14.58 -1.96 -13.57
N ILE A 93 13.46 -2.65 -13.30
CA ILE A 93 12.25 -2.03 -12.77
C ILE A 93 12.54 -1.40 -11.40
N GLY A 94 13.26 -2.13 -10.55
CA GLY A 94 13.68 -1.65 -9.25
C GLY A 94 14.45 -0.33 -9.29
N LYS A 95 15.48 -0.25 -10.15
CA LYS A 95 16.31 0.96 -10.32
C LYS A 95 15.51 2.15 -10.85
N GLU A 96 14.64 1.94 -11.84
CA GLU A 96 13.80 3.02 -12.40
C GLU A 96 12.82 3.56 -11.35
N LEU A 97 12.26 2.70 -10.50
CA LEU A 97 11.37 3.13 -9.42
C LEU A 97 12.10 3.91 -8.32
N ILE A 98 13.32 3.50 -7.96
CA ILE A 98 14.17 4.25 -7.02
C ILE A 98 14.54 5.60 -7.63
N LYS A 99 14.89 5.64 -8.92
CA LYS A 99 15.16 6.89 -9.64
C LYS A 99 13.95 7.84 -9.60
N LYS A 100 12.76 7.32 -9.89
CA LYS A 100 11.50 8.08 -9.78
C LYS A 100 11.29 8.64 -8.37
N ALA A 101 11.57 7.87 -7.32
CA ALA A 101 11.48 8.36 -5.94
C ALA A 101 12.49 9.50 -5.66
N CYS A 102 13.71 9.42 -6.20
CA CYS A 102 14.70 10.49 -6.12
C CYS A 102 14.24 11.76 -6.86
N GLU A 103 13.65 11.61 -8.05
CA GLU A 103 13.06 12.75 -8.80
C GLU A 103 11.94 13.44 -8.03
N GLN A 104 11.20 12.68 -7.20
CA GLN A 104 10.20 13.17 -6.24
C GLN A 104 10.81 13.72 -4.93
N LYS A 105 12.12 13.98 -4.89
CA LYS A 105 12.85 14.59 -3.76
C LYS A 105 12.88 13.74 -2.50
N TYR A 106 12.85 12.41 -2.64
CA TYR A 106 13.11 11.51 -1.52
C TYR A 106 14.60 11.21 -1.41
N ASP A 107 15.30 11.91 -0.52
CA ASP A 107 16.76 11.89 -0.40
C ASP A 107 17.35 10.47 -0.27
N LYS A 108 16.69 9.61 0.52
CA LYS A 108 17.12 8.21 0.69
C LYS A 108 17.16 7.44 -0.63
N ALA A 109 16.25 7.72 -1.56
CA ALA A 109 16.28 7.10 -2.87
C ALA A 109 17.44 7.63 -3.73
N CYS A 110 17.78 8.91 -3.61
CA CYS A 110 18.93 9.47 -4.33
C CYS A 110 20.23 8.83 -3.87
N THR A 111 20.44 8.67 -2.55
CA THR A 111 21.61 7.96 -2.01
C THR A 111 21.65 6.50 -2.47
N ALA A 112 20.49 5.81 -2.51
CA ALA A 112 20.43 4.41 -2.90
C ALA A 112 20.78 4.16 -4.38
N LEU A 113 20.63 5.14 -5.28
CA LEU A 113 21.03 4.97 -6.69
C LEU A 113 22.53 4.75 -6.86
N ASP A 114 23.34 5.29 -5.94
CA ASP A 114 24.79 5.10 -5.98
C ASP A 114 25.20 3.69 -5.50
N GLU A 115 24.28 2.96 -4.84
CA GLU A 115 24.52 1.65 -4.24
C GLU A 115 24.15 0.46 -5.17
N TYR A 116 23.44 0.70 -6.28
CA TYR A 116 22.92 -0.35 -7.18
C TYR A 116 23.41 -0.24 -8.63
#